data_AF-A0A845TYY6-F1
#
_entry.id   AF-A0A845TYY6-F1
#
_cell.length_a   1.000
_cell.length_b   1.000
_cell.length_c   1.000
_cell.angle_alpha   90.00
_cell.angle_beta   90.00
_cell.angle_gamma   90.00
#
_symmetry.space_group_name_H-M   'P 1'
#
loop_
_entity.id
_entity.type
_entity.pdbx_description
1 polymer ?
#
loop_
_entity_poly.entity_id
_entity_poly.type
_entity_poly.pdbx_seq_one_letter_code
_entity_poly.pdbx_strand_id
1 'polypeptide(L)'
;MSAAESHQVPGMKFYVMVWIGLLAIVGFEVFLTYRNLPAKTLLTSLLLLSAVEAGLALMYFMHLKYERPRLFWSLIPTLIFVLFMMDHIWADAFRLINLRLPTP
;
A
#
# COMPACT_ATOMS: atom_id res chain seq x y z
N MET A 1 -46.37 0.19 18.55
CA MET A 1 -45.02 -0.31 18.90
C MET A 1 -44.22 -0.30 17.61
N SER A 2 -43.25 0.61 17.51
CA SER A 2 -42.51 0.93 16.29
C SER A 2 -41.62 -0.23 15.87
N ALA A 3 -41.67 -0.61 14.60
CA ALA A 3 -40.79 -1.60 14.01
C ALA A 3 -39.33 -1.15 14.19
N ALA A 4 -38.51 -2.04 14.75
CA ALA A 4 -37.08 -1.84 14.90
C ALA A 4 -36.45 -1.80 13.50
N GLU A 5 -36.17 -0.59 13.03
CA GLU A 5 -35.43 -0.31 11.81
C GLU A 5 -33.99 -0.80 12.01
N SER A 6 -33.71 -2.03 11.56
CA SER A 6 -32.37 -2.60 11.55
C SER A 6 -31.52 -1.80 10.57
N HIS A 7 -30.83 -0.78 11.07
CA HIS A 7 -29.76 -0.11 10.35
C HIS A 7 -28.69 -1.15 10.01
N GLN A 8 -28.74 -1.67 8.78
CA GLN A 8 -27.74 -2.56 8.20
C GLN A 8 -26.48 -1.73 7.91
N VAL A 9 -25.75 -1.36 8.96
CA VAL A 9 -24.37 -0.90 8.83
C VAL A 9 -23.63 -2.02 8.10
N PRO A 10 -22.87 -1.74 7.00
CA PRO A 10 -22.06 -2.75 6.33
C PRO A 10 -21.28 -3.55 7.37
N GLY A 11 -21.70 -4.81 7.57
CA GLY A 11 -21.41 -5.51 8.80
C GLY A 11 -19.91 -5.75 8.96
N MET A 12 -19.39 -5.57 10.18
CA MET A 12 -18.03 -5.90 10.63
C MET A 12 -17.44 -7.17 9.96
N LYS A 13 -18.29 -8.17 9.71
CA LYS A 13 -17.98 -9.41 8.98
C LYS A 13 -17.27 -9.18 7.63
N PHE A 14 -17.67 -8.17 6.86
CA PHE A 14 -17.07 -7.86 5.57
C PHE A 14 -15.63 -7.35 5.73
N TYR A 15 -15.40 -6.41 6.65
CA TYR A 15 -14.05 -5.91 6.96
C TYR A 15 -13.13 -7.01 7.48
N VAL A 16 -13.65 -7.91 8.33
CA VAL A 16 -12.90 -9.08 8.81
C VAL A 16 -12.54 -10.02 7.65
N MET A 17 -13.43 -10.20 6.68
CA MET A 17 -13.14 -11.03 5.50
C MET A 17 -12.04 -10.42 4.62
N VAL A 18 -12.06 -9.10 4.41
CA VAL A 18 -10.98 -8.39 3.69
C VAL A 18 -9.66 -8.48 4.48
N TRP A 19 -9.72 -8.33 5.81
CA TRP A 19 -8.56 -8.46 6.68
C TRP A 19 -7.90 -9.84 6.59
N ILE A 20 -8.69 -10.92 6.59
CA ILE A 20 -8.17 -12.28 6.38
C ILE A 20 -7.51 -12.40 4.99
N GLY A 21 -8.08 -11.76 3.96
CA GLY A 21 -7.47 -11.67 2.64
C GLY A 21 -6.10 -11.00 2.65
N LEU A 22 -5.96 -9.88 3.37
CA LEU A 22 -4.67 -9.21 3.56
C LEU A 22 -3.66 -10.11 4.28
N LEU A 23 -4.07 -10.77 5.37
CA LEU A 23 -3.19 -11.72 6.07
C LEU A 23 -2.73 -12.87 5.18
N ALA A 24 -3.59 -13.35 4.28
CA ALA A 24 -3.22 -14.39 3.33
C ALA A 24 -2.17 -13.91 2.33
N ILE A 25 -2.24 -12.65 1.87
CA ILE A 25 -1.23 -12.03 1.00
C ILE A 25 0.11 -11.97 1.73
N VAL A 26 0.16 -11.43 2.94
CA VAL A 26 1.39 -11.38 3.77
C VAL A 26 1.96 -12.77 4.01
N GLY A 27 1.11 -13.75 4.35
CA GLY A 27 1.55 -15.13 4.53
C GLY A 27 2.20 -15.71 3.27
N PHE A 28 1.68 -15.36 2.09
CA PHE A 28 2.26 -15.76 0.81
C PHE A 28 3.59 -15.05 0.52
N GLU A 29 3.72 -13.76 0.82
CA GLU A 29 5.00 -13.03 0.71
C GLU A 29 6.09 -13.65 1.56
N VAL A 30 5.76 -13.96 2.82
CA VAL A 30 6.66 -14.65 3.75
C VAL A 30 7.08 -16.00 3.17
N PHE A 31 6.13 -16.79 2.68
CA PHE A 31 6.41 -18.08 2.05
C PHE A 31 7.30 -17.98 0.80
N LEU A 32 7.07 -17.00 -0.07
CA LEU A 32 7.91 -16.73 -1.24
C LEU A 32 9.35 -16.40 -0.85
N THR A 33 9.50 -15.58 0.19
CA THR A 33 10.81 -15.18 0.72
C THR A 33 11.59 -16.39 1.27
N TYR A 34 10.90 -17.32 1.95
CA TYR A 34 11.53 -18.57 2.40
C TYR A 34 12.01 -19.48 1.26
N ARG A 35 11.42 -19.38 0.07
CA ARG A 35 11.73 -20.26 -1.06
C ARG A 35 13.07 -19.95 -1.75
N ASN A 36 13.82 -18.95 -1.28
CA ASN A 36 15.13 -18.53 -1.81
C ASN A 36 15.13 -18.41 -3.35
N LEU A 37 14.15 -17.69 -3.89
CA LEU A 37 14.06 -17.42 -5.32
C LEU A 37 15.18 -16.46 -5.78
N PRO A 38 15.49 -16.44 -7.09
CA PRO A 38 16.38 -15.44 -7.66
C PRO A 38 15.93 -14.03 -7.27
N ALA A 39 16.88 -13.18 -6.84
CA ALA A 39 16.58 -11.87 -6.26
C ALA A 39 15.65 -11.01 -7.13
N LYS A 40 15.83 -11.02 -8.46
CA LYS A 40 14.97 -10.28 -9.39
C LYS A 40 13.51 -10.75 -9.33
N THR A 41 13.29 -12.07 -9.34
CA THR A 41 11.94 -12.68 -9.30
C THR A 41 11.29 -12.49 -7.94
N LEU A 42 12.07 -12.57 -6.87
CA LEU A 42 11.58 -12.31 -5.52
C LEU A 42 11.13 -10.85 -5.37
N LEU A 43 11.97 -9.89 -5.78
CA LEU A 43 11.64 -8.47 -5.70
C LEU A 43 10.40 -8.12 -6.52
N THR A 44 10.30 -8.59 -7.77
CA THR A 44 9.14 -8.28 -8.61
C THR A 44 7.84 -8.89 -8.08
N SER A 45 7.90 -10.12 -7.54
CA SER A 45 6.73 -10.76 -6.93
C SER A 45 6.29 -10.05 -5.66
N LEU A 46 7.21 -9.76 -4.73
CA LEU A 46 6.91 -9.02 -3.50
C LEU A 46 6.37 -7.62 -3.80
N LEU A 47 6.95 -6.91 -4.77
CA LEU A 47 6.45 -5.59 -5.16
C LEU A 47 5.02 -5.67 -5.71
N LEU A 48 4.73 -6.66 -6.57
CA LEU A 48 3.39 -6.87 -7.11
C LEU A 48 2.38 -7.16 -5.98
N LEU A 49 2.73 -8.04 -5.05
CA LEU A 49 1.87 -8.38 -3.92
C LEU A 49 1.64 -7.16 -3.01
N SER A 50 2.68 -6.40 -2.69
CA SER A 50 2.55 -5.16 -1.89
C SER A 50 1.64 -4.12 -2.55
N ALA A 51 1.67 -4.01 -3.88
CA ALA A 51 0.82 -3.08 -4.61
C ALA A 51 -0.66 -3.51 -4.54
N VAL A 52 -0.91 -4.82 -4.63
CA VAL A 52 -2.26 -5.39 -4.45
C VAL A 52 -2.75 -5.16 -3.02
N GLU A 53 -1.90 -5.42 -2.03
CA GLU A 53 -2.21 -5.20 -0.61
C GLU A 53 -2.59 -3.74 -0.34
N ALA A 54 -1.73 -2.80 -0.77
CA ALA A 54 -1.98 -1.38 -0.64
C ALA A 54 -3.28 -0.96 -1.33
N GLY A 55 -3.54 -1.46 -2.54
CA GLY A 55 -4.80 -1.21 -3.25
C GLY A 55 -6.03 -1.71 -2.48
N LEU A 56 -5.98 -2.94 -1.96
CA LEU A 56 -7.06 -3.52 -1.16
C LEU A 56 -7.28 -2.71 0.13
N ALA A 57 -6.20 -2.35 0.81
CA ALA A 57 -6.26 -1.56 2.03
C ALA A 57 -6.86 -0.16 1.80
N LEU A 58 -6.39 0.53 0.76
CA LEU A 58 -6.93 1.85 0.36
C LEU A 58 -8.41 1.75 0.00
N MET A 59 -8.81 0.77 -0.80
CA MET A 59 -10.19 0.64 -1.25
C MET A 59 -11.16 0.32 -0.10
N TYR A 60 -10.79 -0.59 0.80
CA TYR A 60 -11.71 -1.14 1.80
C TYR A 60 -11.54 -0.54 3.19
N PHE A 61 -10.31 -0.41 3.71
CA PHE A 61 -10.08 0.15 5.05
C PHE A 61 -10.12 1.67 5.06
N MET A 62 -9.57 2.33 4.03
CA MET A 62 -9.72 3.78 3.85
C MET A 62 -11.03 4.16 3.14
N HIS A 63 -12.03 3.27 3.13
CA HIS A 63 -13.40 3.52 2.66
C HIS A 63 -13.56 4.08 1.24
N LEU A 64 -12.47 4.19 0.47
CA LEU A 64 -12.49 4.86 -0.83
C LEU A 64 -13.47 4.23 -1.82
N LYS A 65 -13.73 2.92 -1.71
CA LYS A 65 -14.69 2.21 -2.56
C LYS A 65 -16.13 2.69 -2.35
N TYR A 66 -16.49 3.11 -1.14
CA TYR A 66 -17.85 3.54 -0.77
C TYR A 66 -17.99 5.06 -0.71
N GLU A 67 -16.88 5.78 -0.82
CA GLU A 67 -16.83 7.25 -0.81
C GLU A 67 -16.80 7.87 -2.22
N ARG A 68 -16.77 9.20 -2.27
CA ARG A 68 -16.78 9.95 -3.53
C ARG A 68 -15.54 9.60 -4.38
N PRO A 69 -15.71 9.27 -5.66
CA PRO A 69 -14.58 8.95 -6.56
C PRO A 69 -13.60 10.12 -6.75
N ARG A 70 -13.98 11.33 -6.34
CA ARG A 70 -13.09 12.50 -6.28
C ARG A 70 -11.90 12.30 -5.32
N LEU A 71 -12.09 11.57 -4.21
CA LEU A 71 -10.99 11.27 -3.27
C LEU A 71 -9.96 10.32 -3.89
N PHE A 72 -10.42 9.30 -4.63
CA PHE A 72 -9.55 8.43 -5.41
C PHE A 72 -8.72 9.23 -6.42
N TRP A 73 -9.36 10.15 -7.13
CA TRP A 73 -8.66 10.99 -8.11
C TRP A 73 -7.65 11.92 -7.45
N SER A 74 -7.92 12.47 -6.25
CA SER A 74 -6.92 13.28 -5.53
C SER A 74 -5.72 12.48 -5.02
N LEU A 75 -5.88 11.17 -4.80
CA LEU A 75 -4.82 10.30 -4.33
C LEU A 75 -3.74 10.07 -5.39
N ILE A 76 -4.12 10.01 -6.67
CA ILE A 76 -3.19 9.80 -7.79
C ILE A 76 -2.12 10.91 -7.90
N PRO A 77 -2.44 12.22 -8.00
CA PRO A 77 -1.44 13.27 -8.08
C PRO A 77 -0.60 13.36 -6.81
N THR A 78 -1.18 13.13 -5.63
CA THR A 78 -0.41 13.07 -4.38
C THR A 78 0.57 11.91 -4.38
N LEU A 79 0.17 10.72 -4.82
CA LEU A 79 1.05 9.56 -4.93
C LEU A 79 2.20 9.82 -5.89
N ILE A 80 1.91 10.38 -7.08
CA ILE A 80 2.93 10.76 -8.06
C ILE A 80 3.91 11.77 -7.44
N PHE A 81 3.40 12.81 -6.77
CA PHE A 81 4.24 13.81 -6.11
C PHE A 81 5.16 13.20 -5.05
N VAL A 82 4.64 12.31 -4.21
CA VAL A 82 5.44 11.60 -3.19
C VAL A 82 6.50 10.71 -3.82
N LEU A 83 6.16 9.95 -4.87
CA LEU A 83 7.13 9.10 -5.57
C LEU A 83 8.24 9.93 -6.23
N PHE A 84 7.89 11.07 -6.85
CA PHE A 84 8.87 12.00 -7.41
C PHE A 84 9.79 12.59 -6.34
N MET A 85 9.25 13.02 -5.20
CA MET A 85 10.06 13.50 -4.08
C MET A 85 10.99 12.41 -3.55
N MET A 86 10.49 11.18 -3.38
CA MET A 86 11.29 10.06 -2.88
C MET A 86 12.46 9.73 -3.83
N ASP A 87 12.22 9.76 -5.14
CA ASP A 87 13.25 9.55 -6.17
C ASP A 87 14.34 10.63 -6.13
N HIS A 88 13.96 11.92 -6.06
CA HIS A 88 14.91 13.04 -6.06
C HIS A 88 15.70 13.15 -4.76
N ILE A 89 15.06 12.93 -3.60
CA ILE A 89 15.72 12.99 -2.29
C ILE A 89 16.76 11.88 -2.15
N TRP A 90 16.46 10.67 -2.64
CA TRP A 90 17.39 9.55 -2.58
C TRP A 90 18.62 9.78 -3.47
N ALA A 91 18.42 10.32 -4.68
CA ALA A 91 19.51 10.72 -5.56
C ALA A 91 20.37 11.85 -4.95
N ASP A 92 19.74 12.81 -4.25
CA ASP A 92 20.44 13.85 -3.52
C ASP A 92 21.27 13.30 -2.34
N ALA A 93 20.70 12.37 -1.56
CA ALA A 93 21.42 11.72 -0.47
C ALA A 93 22.67 10.97 -0.98
N PHE A 94 22.60 10.29 -2.11
CA PHE A 94 23.77 9.68 -2.74
C PHE A 94 24.79 10.70 -3.26
N ARG A 95 24.33 11.87 -3.73
CA ARG A 95 25.22 12.96 -4.14
C ARG A 95 26.02 13.50 -2.95
N LEU A 96 25.40 13.64 -1.77
CA LEU A 96 26.05 14.08 -0.54
C LEU A 96 27.16 13.13 -0.07
N ILE A 97 27.00 11.81 -0.26
CA ILE A 97 28.03 10.82 0.08
C ILE A 97 29.31 11.00 -0.77
N ASN A 98 29.17 11.49 -2.00
CA ASN A 98 30.30 11.70 -2.93
C ASN A 98 30.88 13.13 -2.86
N LEU A 99 30.29 14.01 -2.05
CA LEU A 99 30.78 15.37 -1.83
C LEU A 99 31.98 15.33 -0.87
N ARG A 100 33.20 15.36 -1.41
CA ARG A 100 34.39 15.69 -0.62
C ARG A 100 34.32 17.17 -0.25
N LEU A 101 34.08 17.46 1.03
CA LEU A 101 34.19 18.81 1.56
C LEU A 101 35.65 19.27 1.45
N PRO A 102 35.95 20.42 0.82
CA PRO A 102 37.27 21.01 0.91
C PRO A 102 37.55 21.30 2.38
N THR A 103 38.56 20.66 2.96
CA THR A 103 39.05 21.01 4.30
C THR A 103 39.70 22.40 4.22
N PRO A 104 39.40 23.32 5.17
CA PRO A 104 39.97 24.66 5.20
C PRO A 104 41.49 24.65 5.45
#